data_AF-A0A7C6J981-F1
#
_entry.id   AF-A0A7C6J981-F1
#
_cell.length_a   1.000
_cell.length_b   1.000
_cell.length_c   1.000
_cell.angle_alpha   90.00
_cell.angle_beta   90.00
_cell.angle_gamma   90.00
#
_symmetry.space_group_name_H-M   'P 1'
#
loop_
_entity.id
_entity.type
_entity.pdbx_description
1 polymer ?
#
loop_
_entity_poly.entity_id
_entity_poly.type
_entity_poly.pdbx_seq_one_letter_code
_entity_poly.pdbx_strand_id
1 'polypeptide(L)' 'MRLDLELSEQEEQPVMYIRTRTALSGLPKVIGNSYGAIINYLTEIGEQPADAPKVI' A
#
# COMPACT_ATOMS: atom_id res chain seq x y z
N MET A 1 -12.55 27.12 2.86
CA MET A 1 -11.58 26.09 2.46
C MET A 1 -11.80 25.80 0.98
N ARG A 2 -10.82 26.12 0.12
CA ARG A 2 -10.81 25.68 -1.28
C ARG A 2 -9.90 24.45 -1.35
N LEU A 3 -10.34 23.43 -2.10
CA LEU A 3 -9.60 22.21 -2.35
C LEU A 3 -9.12 22.27 -3.81
N ASP A 4 -7.86 21.98 -4.03
CA ASP A 4 -7.30 21.82 -5.38
C ASP A 4 -7.56 20.38 -5.81
N LEU A 5 -8.56 20.22 -6.67
CA LEU A 5 -8.99 18.93 -7.21
C LEU A 5 -8.43 18.79 -8.62
N GLU A 6 -7.62 17.76 -8.83
CA GLU A 6 -7.01 17.46 -10.12
C GLU A 6 -7.38 16.05 -10.59
N LEU A 7 -7.51 15.90 -11.90
CA LEU A 7 -7.63 14.59 -12.55
C LEU A 7 -6.22 14.08 -12.85
N SER A 8 -5.87 12.91 -12.33
CA SER A 8 -4.61 12.24 -12.63
C SER A 8 -4.91 10.81 -13.09
N GLU A 9 -4.48 10.50 -14.31
CA GLU A 9 -4.42 9.11 -14.78
C GLU A 9 -3.23 8.41 -14.12
N GLN A 10 -3.44 7.16 -13.70
CA GLN A 10 -2.42 6.34 -13.04
C GLN A 10 -1.96 5.27 -14.03
N GLU A 11 -0.69 5.31 -14.42
CA GLU A 11 -0.11 4.29 -15.28
C GLU A 11 0.02 2.94 -14.55
N GLU A 12 -0.02 1.85 -15.30
CA GLU A 12 0.20 0.52 -14.75
C GLU A 12 1.67 0.36 -14.33
N GLN A 13 1.88 -0.17 -13.12
CA GLN A 13 3.20 -0.45 -12.58
C GLN A 13 3.19 -1.78 -11.81
N PRO A 14 4.31 -2.52 -11.80
CA PRO A 14 4.42 -3.74 -11.01
C PRO A 14 4.34 -3.42 -9.51
N VAL A 15 3.42 -4.07 -8.81
CA VAL A 15 3.22 -3.87 -7.37
C VAL A 15 3.09 -5.20 -6.64
N MET A 16 3.64 -5.25 -5.44
CA MET A 16 3.33 -6.30 -4.47
C MET A 16 2.15 -5.84 -3.62
N TYR A 17 1.10 -6.65 -3.55
CA TYR A 17 -0.13 -6.27 -2.85
C TYR A 17 -0.70 -7.41 -2.01
N ILE A 18 -1.42 -7.03 -0.95
CA ILE A 18 -2.27 -7.91 -0.17
C ILE A 18 -3.71 -7.45 -0.37
N ARG A 19 -4.55 -8.30 -0.97
CA ARG A 19 -5.98 -8.04 -1.12
C ARG A 19 -6.75 -8.68 0.02
N THR A 20 -7.44 -7.87 0.81
CA THR A 20 -8.18 -8.36 1.97
C THR A 20 -9.44 -7.53 2.22
N ARG A 21 -10.29 -7.99 3.14
CA ARG A 21 -11.50 -7.29 3.61
C ARG A 21 -11.48 -7.26 5.13
N THR A 22 -11.78 -6.11 5.71
CA THR A 22 -11.89 -5.92 7.15
C THR A 22 -12.98 -4.91 7.47
N ALA A 23 -13.52 -4.97 8.69
CA ALA A 23 -14.29 -3.86 9.23
C ALA A 23 -13.38 -2.63 9.40
N LEU A 24 -13.99 -1.43 9.35
CA LEU A 24 -13.26 -0.16 9.51
C LEU A 24 -12.45 -0.11 10.82
N SER A 25 -12.99 -0.65 11.90
CA SER A 25 -12.31 -0.75 13.19
C SER A 25 -11.02 -1.58 13.14
N GLY A 26 -10.93 -2.57 12.23
CA GLY A 26 -9.75 -3.39 12.02
C GLY A 26 -8.76 -2.83 10.99
N LEU A 27 -9.16 -1.80 10.23
CA LEU A 27 -8.37 -1.27 9.12
C LEU A 27 -6.95 -0.84 9.53
N PRO A 28 -6.74 -0.06 10.62
CA PRO A 28 -5.38 0.35 11.00
C PRO A 28 -4.45 -0.83 11.28
N LYS A 29 -4.97 -1.88 11.94
CA LYS A 29 -4.22 -3.09 12.25
C LYS A 29 -3.87 -3.88 10.99
N VAL A 30 -4.82 -4.00 10.06
CA VAL A 30 -4.60 -4.70 8.79
C VAL A 30 -3.55 -3.98 7.94
N ILE A 31 -3.59 -2.65 7.86
CA ILE A 31 -2.59 -1.86 7.14
C ILE A 31 -1.19 -2.11 7.71
N GLY A 32 -1.01 -1.95 9.03
CA GLY A 32 0.29 -2.13 9.68
C GLY A 32 0.86 -3.54 9.48
N ASN A 33 0.03 -4.58 9.67
CA ASN A 33 0.44 -5.96 9.46
C ASN A 33 0.81 -6.25 8.01
N SER A 34 0.07 -5.68 7.05
CA SER A 34 0.28 -5.91 5.63
C SER A 34 1.58 -5.27 5.14
N TYR A 35 1.87 -4.04 5.56
CA TYR A 35 3.14 -3.39 5.24
C TYR A 35 4.33 -4.12 5.86
N GLY A 36 4.22 -4.57 7.11
CA GLY A 36 5.26 -5.39 7.74
C GLY A 36 5.53 -6.68 6.97
N ALA A 37 4.48 -7.40 6.56
CA ALA A 37 4.62 -8.63 5.78
C ALA A 37 5.31 -8.41 4.42
N ILE A 38 4.92 -7.35 3.69
CA ILE A 38 5.52 -7.00 2.39
C ILE A 38 7.00 -6.63 2.55
N ILE A 39 7.33 -5.76 3.52
CA ILE A 39 8.71 -5.31 3.75
C ILE A 39 9.60 -6.48 4.18
N ASN A 40 9.10 -7.35 5.06
CA ASN A 40 9.84 -8.54 5.48
C ASN A 40 10.13 -9.44 4.27
N TYR A 41 9.13 -9.72 3.43
CA TYR A 41 9.32 -10.54 2.23
C TYR A 41 10.33 -9.92 1.25
N LEU A 42 10.22 -8.61 0.97
CA LEU A 42 11.19 -7.92 0.12
C LEU A 42 12.61 -8.01 0.68
N THR A 43 12.75 -7.82 1.99
CA THR A 43 14.05 -7.94 2.69
C THR A 43 14.61 -9.35 2.59
N GLU A 44 13.77 -10.39 2.72
CA GLU A 44 14.18 -11.79 2.60
C GLU A 44 14.75 -12.12 1.21
N ILE A 45 14.23 -11.49 0.15
CA ILE A 45 14.72 -11.66 -1.22
C ILE A 45 15.82 -10.65 -1.60
N GLY A 46 16.28 -9.82 -0.67
CA GLY A 46 17.32 -8.81 -0.90
C GLY A 46 16.85 -7.57 -1.67
N GLU A 47 15.54 -7.38 -1.78
CA GLU A 47 14.90 -6.25 -2.48
C GLU A 47 14.42 -5.17 -1.51
N GLN A 48 14.06 -4.01 -2.07
CA GLN A 48 13.44 -2.88 -1.34
C GLN A 48 12.27 -2.31 -2.15
N PRO A 49 11.28 -1.66 -1.50
CA PRO A 49 10.23 -0.95 -2.21
C PRO A 49 10.79 0.15 -3.11
N ALA A 50 10.33 0.21 -4.36
CA ALA A 50 10.73 1.26 -5.30
C ALA A 50 10.13 2.64 -4.96
N ASP A 51 9.00 2.66 -4.25
CA ASP A 51 8.27 3.87 -3.86
C ASP A 51 7.49 3.65 -2.55
N ALA A 52 6.88 4.71 -2.04
CA ALA A 52 6.04 4.70 -0.86
C ALA A 52 4.81 3.79 -1.04
N PRO A 53 4.40 3.07 0.02
CA PRO A 53 3.24 2.20 -0.06
C PRO A 53 1.92 3.01 -0.11
N LYS A 54 0.92 2.48 -0.82
CA LYS A 54 -0.42 3.07 -0.99
C LYS A 54 -1.50 2.10 -0.49
N VAL A 55 -2.60 2.63 0.04
CA VAL A 55 -3.85 1.88 0.30
C VAL A 55 -4.89 2.35 -0.71
N ILE A 56 -5.59 1.40 -1.33
CA ILE A 56 -6.64 1.64 -2.34
C ILE A 56 -7.99 1.20 -1.77
#